data_AF-A0A6H9LT76-F1
#
_entry.id   AF-A0A6H9LT76-F1
#
_cell.length_a   1.000
_cell.length_b   1.000
_cell.length_c   1.000
_cell.angle_alpha   90.00
_cell.angle_beta   90.00
_cell.angle_gamma   90.00
#
_symmetry.space_group_name_H-M   'P 1'
#
loop_
_entity.id
_entity.type
_entity.pdbx_description
1 polymer ?
#
loop_
_entity_poly.entity_id
_entity_poly.type
_entity_poly.pdbx_seq_one_letter_code
_entity_poly.pdbx_strand_id
1 'polypeptide(L)'
;MAPKKKRIPTKSELIQLQKLYKTDEKIGERLGGVPAYLVAYWRRKKNVPKHSQPKFSEKEILTLWERFGDDDKCGMELGISKAAFYNWRRRYNIKSKPAFLKLEQLELNFPGLKLNSGSISLYNKQTVAQKIFAEKVDGEDIEVGQEYEVEPDMVISNGDLSSLYQAFEKLDTDLVWNPNKICISLSDSKNIINKDPETKKLLRDFVKRQGIKNIYESSAGSCHQVALEKGHILPGQVVIGVDDYVSAFGSLSVFASKKDTHHLANVWSEGKTIIKIPSTIRVEISGRRSRGVYGKDIALSVLQQLASQDINGKAVEFYGNVISQMSISERYVLCNLTRDLGAETAICPFDSVTRRYLTGRTLTGINPVIADKNAEYDEVFQINIDQLPPLAGNYSNSSIKPTAEFEGIPLNVIIMGTSNNGRFNDLRAAAEILKGRKVASDLKFYVVPSTRTVYIEALKKGLIRVLVEAGAIILFPGEHSLFDPTIPLLADGERALVTANKSLFGSLDASKNEIFTASPATTAASAINGSLTDPVRYLK
;
A
#
# COMPACT_ATOMS: atom_id res chain seq x y z
N MET A 1 22.67 -56.72 44.44
CA MET A 1 21.77 -56.96 43.29
C MET A 1 22.60 -56.96 42.02
N ALA A 2 22.64 -58.07 41.28
CA ALA A 2 23.37 -58.15 40.02
C ALA A 2 22.86 -57.08 39.03
N PRO A 3 23.73 -56.41 38.24
CA PRO A 3 23.28 -55.44 37.24
C PRO A 3 22.37 -56.15 36.23
N LYS A 4 21.10 -55.76 36.17
CA LYS A 4 20.15 -56.25 35.16
C LYS A 4 20.79 -56.09 33.79
N LYS A 5 21.10 -57.20 33.10
CA LYS A 5 21.56 -57.18 31.70
C LYS A 5 20.58 -56.31 30.91
N LYS A 6 21.07 -55.19 30.38
CA LYS A 6 20.24 -54.26 29.60
C LYS A 6 19.74 -55.03 28.36
N ARG A 7 18.43 -55.34 28.33
CA ARG A 7 17.78 -56.07 27.24
C ARG A 7 17.93 -55.27 25.95
N ILE A 8 18.51 -55.90 24.91
CA ILE A 8 18.66 -55.29 23.59
C ILE A 8 17.26 -55.17 22.95
N PRO A 9 16.76 -53.96 22.62
CA PRO A 9 15.40 -53.79 22.12
C PRO A 9 15.22 -54.47 20.76
N THR A 10 14.06 -55.08 20.50
CA THR A 10 13.73 -55.72 19.22
C THR A 10 13.61 -54.71 18.07
N LYS A 11 13.52 -55.17 16.82
CA LYS A 11 13.39 -54.27 15.66
C LYS A 11 12.11 -53.44 15.73
N SER A 12 10.99 -54.04 16.13
CA SER A 12 9.70 -53.36 16.32
C SER A 12 9.76 -52.35 17.47
N GLU A 13 10.37 -52.72 18.60
CA GLU A 13 10.58 -51.82 19.73
C GLU A 13 11.43 -50.60 19.33
N LEU A 14 12.52 -50.79 18.57
CA LEU A 14 13.34 -49.68 18.07
C LEU A 14 12.55 -48.74 17.15
N ILE A 15 11.70 -49.27 16.26
CA ILE A 15 10.85 -48.46 15.37
C ILE A 15 9.84 -47.64 16.18
N GLN A 16 9.22 -48.25 17.21
CA GLN A 16 8.27 -47.57 18.07
C GLN A 16 8.94 -46.49 18.93
N LEU A 17 10.08 -46.80 19.55
CA LEU A 17 10.89 -45.84 20.30
C LEU A 17 11.37 -44.69 19.39
N GLN A 18 11.71 -44.99 18.15
CA GLN A 18 12.11 -43.98 17.18
C GLN A 18 10.97 -43.03 16.80
N LYS A 19 9.73 -43.53 16.67
CA LYS A 19 8.54 -42.68 16.47
C LYS A 19 8.28 -41.75 17.66
N LEU A 20 8.47 -42.25 18.88
CA LEU A 20 8.17 -41.50 20.11
C LEU A 20 9.27 -40.48 20.48
N TYR A 21 10.53 -40.87 20.38
CA TYR A 21 11.66 -40.12 20.97
C TYR A 21 12.58 -39.45 19.94
N LYS A 22 12.43 -39.77 18.64
CA LYS A 22 13.08 -39.14 17.48
C LYS A 22 14.61 -39.26 17.39
N THR A 23 15.39 -39.02 18.45
CA THR A 23 16.86 -39.05 18.45
C THR A 23 17.43 -40.25 19.21
N ASP A 24 18.64 -40.68 18.85
CA ASP A 24 19.31 -41.80 19.50
C ASP A 24 19.68 -41.50 20.96
N GLU A 25 19.95 -40.23 21.33
CA GLU A 25 20.15 -39.83 22.73
C GLU A 25 18.89 -40.07 23.56
N LYS A 26 17.73 -39.58 23.10
CA LYS A 26 16.46 -39.68 23.84
C LYS A 26 15.96 -41.12 23.95
N ILE A 27 16.17 -41.93 22.91
CA ILE A 27 15.92 -43.37 22.97
C ILE A 27 16.83 -44.02 24.02
N GLY A 28 18.09 -43.61 24.06
CA GLY A 28 19.08 -44.07 25.03
C GLY A 28 18.70 -43.77 26.48
N GLU A 29 18.30 -42.53 26.77
CA GLU A 29 17.77 -42.10 28.06
C GLU A 29 16.58 -42.97 28.48
N ARG A 30 15.61 -43.18 27.57
CA ARG A 30 14.42 -43.98 27.86
C ARG A 30 14.71 -45.44 28.18
N LEU A 31 15.76 -46.00 27.58
CA LEU A 31 16.22 -47.37 27.79
C LEU A 31 17.07 -47.54 29.06
N GLY A 32 17.04 -46.57 29.99
CA GLY A 32 17.79 -46.62 31.24
C GLY A 32 19.24 -46.18 31.05
N GLY A 33 19.45 -45.04 30.37
CA GLY A 33 20.77 -44.44 30.19
C GLY A 33 21.69 -45.27 29.29
N VAL A 34 21.18 -45.75 28.17
CA VAL A 34 21.99 -46.38 27.12
C VAL A 34 22.68 -45.28 26.28
N PRO A 35 24.00 -45.34 26.04
CA PRO A 35 24.67 -44.37 25.18
C PRO A 35 24.12 -44.33 23.75
N ALA A 36 24.01 -43.15 23.17
CA ALA A 36 23.44 -42.93 21.83
C ALA A 36 24.14 -43.75 20.73
N TYR A 37 25.46 -43.93 20.81
CA TYR A 37 26.21 -44.75 19.85
C TYR A 37 25.77 -46.22 19.85
N LEU A 38 25.35 -46.74 21.00
CA LEU A 38 24.91 -48.14 21.14
C LEU A 38 23.50 -48.32 20.55
N VAL A 39 22.63 -47.32 20.72
CA VAL A 39 21.33 -47.25 20.03
C VAL A 39 21.53 -47.20 18.52
N ALA A 40 22.45 -46.36 18.05
CA ALA A 40 22.80 -46.27 16.62
C ALA A 40 23.36 -47.61 16.08
N TYR A 41 24.19 -48.30 16.86
CA TYR A 41 24.70 -49.64 16.50
C TYR A 41 23.56 -50.66 16.38
N TRP A 42 22.63 -50.71 17.34
CA TRP A 42 21.48 -51.63 17.26
C TRP A 42 20.56 -51.34 16.09
N ARG A 43 20.32 -50.06 15.78
CA ARG A 43 19.55 -49.65 14.60
C ARG A 43 20.20 -50.14 13.31
N ARG A 44 21.51 -49.94 13.13
CA ARG A 44 22.26 -50.42 11.96
C ARG A 44 22.20 -51.94 11.85
N LYS A 45 22.47 -52.66 12.94
CA LYS A 45 22.42 -54.14 12.98
C LYS A 45 21.05 -54.71 12.63
N LYS A 46 19.97 -53.96 12.86
CA LYS A 46 18.58 -54.39 12.63
C LYS A 46 17.93 -53.75 11.39
N ASN A 47 18.72 -53.07 10.54
CA ASN A 47 18.24 -52.32 9.37
C ASN A 47 17.10 -51.35 9.70
N VAL A 48 17.23 -50.62 10.81
CA VAL A 48 16.34 -49.51 11.19
C VAL A 48 17.03 -48.19 10.80
N PRO A 49 16.53 -47.46 9.78
CA PRO A 49 17.15 -46.22 9.35
C PRO A 49 17.14 -45.16 10.46
N LYS A 50 17.96 -44.11 10.35
CA LYS A 50 17.91 -42.98 11.30
C LYS A 50 16.60 -42.22 11.05
N HIS A 51 15.95 -41.77 12.13
CA HIS A 51 14.79 -40.90 11.97
C HIS A 51 15.28 -39.60 11.34
N SER A 52 14.87 -39.34 10.11
CA SER A 52 15.06 -38.06 9.45
C SER A 52 13.68 -37.49 9.19
N GLN A 53 13.34 -36.39 9.86
CA GLN A 53 12.33 -35.52 9.28
C GLN A 53 12.95 -34.84 8.06
N PRO A 54 12.22 -34.73 6.95
CA PRO A 54 12.72 -33.95 5.83
C PRO A 54 12.90 -32.50 6.30
N LYS A 55 14.02 -31.87 5.91
CA LYS A 55 14.33 -30.48 6.27
C LYS A 55 13.24 -29.51 5.79
N PHE A 56 12.56 -29.85 4.71
CA PHE A 56 11.44 -29.11 4.13
C PHE A 56 10.28 -30.07 3.90
N SER A 57 9.09 -29.70 4.34
CA SER A 57 7.86 -30.47 4.14
C SER A 57 7.45 -30.50 2.66
N GLU A 58 6.64 -31.49 2.27
CA GLU A 58 6.06 -31.57 0.93
C GLU A 58 5.25 -30.31 0.60
N LYS A 59 4.46 -29.81 1.57
CA LYS A 59 3.66 -28.60 1.41
C LYS A 59 4.53 -27.37 1.13
N GLU A 60 5.66 -27.20 1.83
CA GLU A 60 6.57 -26.07 1.57
C GLU A 60 7.19 -26.15 0.17
N ILE A 61 7.65 -27.33 -0.26
CA ILE A 61 8.20 -27.51 -1.61
C ILE A 61 7.13 -27.27 -2.68
N LEU A 62 5.90 -27.76 -2.46
CA LEU A 62 4.78 -27.57 -3.38
C LEU A 62 4.36 -26.10 -3.46
N THR A 63 4.20 -25.42 -2.33
CA THR A 63 3.83 -24.00 -2.29
C THR A 63 4.88 -23.13 -3.00
N LEU A 64 6.17 -23.39 -2.81
CA LEU A 64 7.22 -22.65 -3.50
C LEU A 64 7.21 -22.95 -5.01
N TRP A 65 7.04 -24.22 -5.38
CA TRP A 65 6.93 -24.61 -6.79
C TRP A 65 5.71 -23.99 -7.46
N GLU A 66 4.54 -23.98 -6.82
CA GLU A 66 3.32 -23.32 -7.29
C GLU A 66 3.45 -21.80 -7.35
N ARG A 67 4.29 -21.20 -6.50
CA ARG A 67 4.54 -19.76 -6.44
C ARG A 67 5.49 -19.27 -7.54
N PHE A 68 6.56 -20.02 -7.82
CA PHE A 68 7.63 -19.54 -8.71
C PHE A 68 7.76 -20.32 -10.02
N GLY A 69 7.38 -21.61 -10.04
CA GLY A 69 7.52 -22.48 -11.20
C GLY A 69 8.94 -22.68 -11.72
N ASP A 70 9.95 -22.24 -10.96
CA ASP A 70 11.36 -22.22 -11.31
C ASP A 70 12.21 -22.77 -10.16
N ASP A 71 13.00 -23.81 -10.43
CA ASP A 71 13.78 -24.53 -9.42
C ASP A 71 14.90 -23.66 -8.80
N ASP A 72 15.41 -22.66 -9.52
CA ASP A 72 16.49 -21.78 -9.05
C ASP A 72 15.94 -20.74 -8.07
N LYS A 73 14.83 -20.08 -8.42
CA LYS A 73 14.13 -19.14 -7.54
C LYS A 73 13.63 -19.83 -6.26
N CYS A 74 13.10 -21.04 -6.38
CA CYS A 74 12.70 -21.81 -5.21
C CYS A 74 13.90 -22.23 -4.34
N GLY A 75 15.03 -22.56 -4.97
CA GLY A 75 16.28 -22.84 -4.28
C GLY A 75 16.77 -21.64 -3.46
N MET A 76 16.80 -20.45 -4.07
CA MET A 76 17.18 -19.21 -3.39
C MET A 76 16.32 -18.91 -2.16
N GLU A 77 14.99 -19.09 -2.24
CA GLU A 77 14.09 -18.86 -1.11
C GLU A 77 14.39 -19.79 0.08
N LEU A 78 14.82 -21.02 -0.19
CA LEU A 78 15.19 -22.00 0.85
C LEU A 78 16.68 -21.96 1.23
N GLY A 79 17.48 -21.07 0.62
CA GLY A 79 18.93 -21.01 0.82
C GLY A 79 19.66 -22.28 0.38
N ILE A 80 19.17 -22.95 -0.68
CA ILE A 80 19.76 -24.17 -1.26
C ILE A 80 19.98 -24.00 -2.77
N SER A 81 20.82 -24.85 -3.36
CA SER A 81 21.04 -24.80 -4.82
C SER A 81 19.81 -25.26 -5.62
N LYS A 82 19.70 -24.80 -6.87
CA LYS A 82 18.73 -25.28 -7.86
C LYS A 82 18.65 -26.82 -7.91
N ALA A 83 19.80 -27.49 -7.96
CA ALA A 83 19.87 -28.95 -8.00
C ALA A 83 19.33 -29.60 -6.71
N ALA A 84 19.56 -28.98 -5.55
CA ALA A 84 19.02 -29.46 -4.29
C ALA A 84 17.49 -29.31 -4.23
N PHE A 85 16.95 -28.17 -4.69
CA PHE A 85 15.50 -27.97 -4.77
C PHE A 85 14.84 -28.95 -5.75
N TYR A 86 15.43 -29.12 -6.94
CA TYR A 86 14.98 -30.10 -7.94
C TYR A 86 14.88 -31.52 -7.34
N ASN A 87 15.89 -31.93 -6.56
CA ASN A 87 15.89 -33.24 -5.91
C ASN A 87 14.79 -33.38 -4.85
N TRP A 88 14.48 -32.32 -4.11
CA TRP A 88 13.33 -32.30 -3.18
C TRP A 88 12.00 -32.43 -3.91
N ARG A 89 11.84 -31.69 -5.01
CA ARG A 89 10.64 -31.72 -5.85
C ARG A 89 10.41 -33.12 -6.47
N ARG A 90 11.48 -33.76 -6.94
CA ARG A 90 11.47 -35.15 -7.42
C ARG A 90 11.13 -36.15 -6.32
N ARG A 91 11.67 -35.97 -5.11
CA ARG A 91 11.39 -36.83 -3.96
C ARG A 91 9.91 -36.84 -3.57
N TYR A 92 9.23 -35.70 -3.67
CA TYR A 92 7.79 -35.57 -3.43
C TYR A 92 6.93 -35.80 -4.70
N ASN A 93 7.52 -36.27 -5.79
CA ASN A 93 6.82 -36.54 -7.06
C ASN A 93 6.09 -35.33 -7.68
N ILE A 94 6.52 -34.10 -7.39
CA ILE A 94 5.94 -32.86 -7.93
C ILE A 94 6.52 -32.60 -9.34
N LYS A 95 5.99 -33.29 -10.34
CA LYS A 95 6.53 -33.23 -11.72
C LYS A 95 5.83 -32.20 -12.61
N SER A 96 4.56 -31.92 -12.34
CA SER A 96 3.76 -31.00 -13.14
C SER A 96 4.24 -29.56 -13.00
N LYS A 97 4.31 -28.83 -14.11
CA LYS A 97 4.42 -27.37 -14.06
C LYS A 97 3.18 -26.77 -13.35
N PRO A 98 3.34 -25.68 -12.59
CA PRO A 98 2.20 -24.95 -12.02
C PRO A 98 1.21 -24.51 -13.10
N ALA A 99 -0.05 -24.32 -12.71
CA ALA A 99 -1.13 -23.96 -13.63
C ALA A 99 -0.82 -22.67 -14.43
N PHE A 100 -0.21 -21.67 -13.79
CA PHE A 100 0.13 -20.40 -14.44
C PHE A 100 1.15 -20.56 -15.59
N LEU A 101 2.16 -21.43 -15.46
CA LEU A 101 3.11 -21.71 -16.55
C LEU A 101 2.52 -22.60 -17.66
N LYS A 102 1.53 -23.44 -17.33
CA LYS A 102 0.81 -24.24 -18.33
C LYS A 102 -0.10 -23.35 -19.19
N LEU A 103 -0.75 -22.36 -18.58
CA LEU A 103 -1.51 -21.33 -19.26
C LEU A 103 -0.60 -20.51 -20.18
N GLU A 104 0.56 -20.06 -19.68
CA GLU A 104 1.56 -19.30 -20.45
C GLU A 104 2.15 -20.10 -21.64
N GLN A 105 2.30 -21.42 -21.53
CA GLN A 105 2.73 -22.27 -22.67
C GLN A 105 1.62 -22.54 -23.69
N LEU A 106 0.36 -22.60 -23.28
CA LEU A 106 -0.78 -22.67 -24.21
C LEU A 106 -0.95 -21.36 -24.99
N GLU A 107 -0.54 -20.24 -24.41
CA GLU A 107 -0.50 -18.92 -25.06
C GLU A 107 0.65 -18.76 -26.08
N LEU A 108 1.66 -19.63 -26.08
CA LEU A 108 2.89 -19.49 -26.90
C LEU A 108 2.98 -20.41 -28.12
N ASN A 109 2.04 -21.32 -28.35
CA ASN A 109 2.02 -22.16 -29.55
C ASN A 109 0.90 -21.78 -30.51
N PHE A 110 1.22 -21.03 -31.55
CA PHE A 110 0.94 -21.37 -32.97
C PHE A 110 1.58 -20.32 -33.91
N PRO A 111 2.64 -20.66 -34.67
CA PRO A 111 3.01 -19.93 -35.87
C PRO A 111 2.12 -20.39 -37.03
N GLY A 112 1.33 -19.48 -37.62
CA GLY A 112 0.80 -19.70 -38.98
C GLY A 112 -0.70 -19.58 -39.24
N LEU A 113 -1.53 -19.02 -38.35
CA LEU A 113 -2.93 -18.73 -38.67
C LEU A 113 -3.11 -17.26 -39.06
N LYS A 114 -3.19 -17.00 -40.38
CA LYS A 114 -3.79 -15.76 -40.90
C LYS A 114 -5.29 -15.82 -40.60
N LEU A 115 -5.75 -15.04 -39.64
CA LEU A 115 -7.19 -14.86 -39.39
C LEU A 115 -7.72 -13.78 -40.33
N ASN A 116 -8.71 -14.16 -41.12
CA ASN A 116 -9.46 -13.27 -42.00
C ASN A 116 -10.14 -12.16 -41.19
N SER A 117 -10.12 -10.95 -41.74
CA SER A 117 -10.81 -9.76 -41.26
C SER A 117 -12.33 -10.01 -41.20
N GLY A 118 -12.84 -10.29 -40.00
CA GLY A 118 -14.27 -10.55 -39.78
C GLY A 118 -14.60 -11.43 -38.56
N SER A 119 -13.67 -11.62 -37.61
CA SER A 119 -13.95 -12.36 -36.38
C SER A 119 -14.45 -11.43 -35.27
N ILE A 120 -15.65 -11.70 -34.75
CA ILE A 120 -16.11 -11.22 -33.45
C ILE A 120 -15.01 -11.53 -32.42
N SER A 121 -14.52 -10.51 -31.72
CA SER A 121 -13.51 -10.68 -30.67
C SER A 121 -14.10 -11.58 -29.58
N LEU A 122 -13.50 -12.76 -29.37
CA LEU A 122 -13.81 -13.65 -28.23
C LEU A 122 -13.38 -13.04 -26.87
N TYR A 123 -12.73 -11.88 -26.88
CA TYR A 123 -12.24 -11.18 -25.69
C TYR A 123 -13.02 -9.88 -25.51
N ASN A 124 -13.53 -9.68 -24.29
CA ASN A 124 -14.04 -8.39 -23.83
C ASN A 124 -12.94 -7.32 -23.94
N LYS A 125 -13.37 -6.06 -24.00
CA LYS A 125 -12.48 -4.89 -24.18
C LYS A 125 -12.54 -3.94 -22.99
N GLN A 126 -12.83 -4.46 -21.81
CA GLN A 126 -13.13 -3.65 -20.64
C GLN A 126 -11.86 -3.29 -19.85
N THR A 127 -11.80 -2.05 -19.40
CA THR A 127 -10.77 -1.53 -18.50
C THR A 127 -10.97 -2.06 -17.06
N VAL A 128 -10.02 -1.83 -16.15
CA VAL A 128 -10.20 -2.20 -14.73
C VAL A 128 -11.42 -1.51 -14.16
N ALA A 129 -11.59 -0.21 -14.44
CA ALA A 129 -12.75 0.54 -13.97
C ALA A 129 -14.05 -0.13 -14.44
N GLN A 130 -14.22 -0.38 -15.74
CA GLN A 130 -15.42 -1.04 -16.26
C GLN A 130 -15.65 -2.41 -15.62
N LYS A 131 -14.61 -3.24 -15.48
CA LYS A 131 -14.75 -4.59 -14.92
C LYS A 131 -15.11 -4.60 -13.44
N ILE A 132 -14.63 -3.62 -12.66
CA ILE A 132 -15.05 -3.45 -11.26
C ILE A 132 -16.56 -3.24 -11.19
N PHE A 133 -17.11 -2.41 -12.06
CA PHE A 133 -18.57 -2.20 -12.11
C PHE A 133 -19.31 -3.40 -12.68
N ALA A 134 -18.76 -4.08 -13.70
CA ALA A 134 -19.36 -5.28 -14.29
C ALA A 134 -19.58 -6.39 -13.25
N GLU A 135 -18.64 -6.57 -12.32
CA GLU A 135 -18.78 -7.51 -11.19
C GLU A 135 -19.87 -7.08 -10.18
N LYS A 136 -20.25 -5.80 -10.14
CA LYS A 136 -21.25 -5.24 -9.23
C LYS A 136 -22.68 -5.25 -9.77
N VAL A 137 -22.84 -5.20 -11.08
CA VAL A 137 -24.15 -5.19 -11.76
C VAL A 137 -24.46 -6.50 -12.49
N ASP A 138 -23.91 -7.61 -12.00
CA ASP A 138 -24.15 -8.98 -12.49
C ASP A 138 -23.87 -9.19 -14.00
N GLY A 139 -22.77 -8.62 -14.50
CA GLY A 139 -22.19 -9.00 -15.80
C GLY A 139 -22.81 -8.32 -17.03
N GLU A 140 -23.52 -7.20 -16.85
CA GLU A 140 -23.88 -6.32 -17.97
C GLU A 140 -22.63 -5.75 -18.65
N ASP A 141 -22.73 -5.51 -19.97
CA ASP A 141 -21.73 -4.74 -20.70
C ASP A 141 -21.74 -3.30 -20.17
N ILE A 142 -20.67 -2.92 -19.49
CA ILE A 142 -20.54 -1.58 -18.89
C ILE A 142 -20.21 -0.55 -19.98
N GLU A 143 -21.16 0.34 -20.24
CA GLU A 143 -21.02 1.43 -21.19
C GLU A 143 -20.36 2.65 -20.53
N VAL A 144 -19.33 3.17 -21.19
CA VAL A 144 -18.66 4.40 -20.77
C VAL A 144 -19.63 5.57 -20.89
N GLY A 145 -19.74 6.38 -19.83
CA GLY A 145 -20.64 7.52 -19.76
C GLY A 145 -22.05 7.19 -19.28
N GLN A 146 -22.42 5.91 -19.14
CA GLN A 146 -23.68 5.51 -18.52
C GLN A 146 -23.57 5.56 -16.99
N GLU A 147 -24.70 5.83 -16.34
CA GLU A 147 -24.84 5.81 -14.88
C GLU A 147 -25.35 4.46 -14.41
N TYR A 148 -24.69 3.92 -13.37
CA TYR A 148 -25.09 2.69 -12.71
C TYR A 148 -25.29 2.94 -11.22
N GLU A 149 -26.41 2.42 -10.71
CA GLU A 149 -26.65 2.35 -9.26
C GLU A 149 -25.91 1.13 -8.71
N VAL A 150 -24.99 1.35 -7.78
CA VAL A 150 -24.20 0.29 -7.16
C VAL A 150 -24.17 0.41 -5.65
N GLU A 151 -24.05 -0.73 -4.97
CA GLU A 151 -23.71 -0.76 -3.55
C GLU A 151 -22.18 -0.63 -3.39
N PRO A 152 -21.68 0.39 -2.66
CA PRO A 152 -20.25 0.51 -2.38
C PRO A 152 -19.79 -0.62 -1.44
N ASP A 153 -18.53 -1.01 -1.58
CA ASP A 153 -17.90 -1.98 -0.67
C ASP A 153 -17.47 -1.35 0.65
N MET A 154 -17.08 -0.08 0.60
CA MET A 154 -16.65 0.68 1.77
C MET A 154 -16.95 2.17 1.58
N VAL A 155 -17.44 2.79 2.64
CA VAL A 155 -17.70 4.22 2.75
C VAL A 155 -16.74 4.81 3.77
N ILE A 156 -15.87 5.72 3.31
CA ILE A 156 -14.92 6.44 4.17
C ILE A 156 -15.51 7.78 4.57
N SER A 157 -15.67 7.98 5.87
CA SER A 157 -16.26 9.18 6.46
C SER A 157 -15.27 9.85 7.41
N ASN A 158 -14.86 11.06 7.09
CA ASN A 158 -13.89 11.85 7.83
C ASN A 158 -14.12 13.35 7.58
N GLY A 159 -13.32 14.21 8.22
CA GLY A 159 -13.48 15.66 8.09
C GLY A 159 -14.67 16.17 8.88
N ASP A 160 -15.61 16.86 8.22
CA ASP A 160 -16.77 17.48 8.88
C ASP A 160 -17.91 16.48 9.12
N LEU A 161 -17.67 15.55 10.05
CA LEU A 161 -18.63 14.50 10.42
C LEU A 161 -19.93 15.06 11.02
N SER A 162 -19.91 16.25 11.60
CA SER A 162 -21.09 16.87 12.20
C SER A 162 -22.12 17.24 11.15
N SER A 163 -21.68 17.84 10.04
CA SER A 163 -22.55 18.11 8.89
C SER A 163 -23.08 16.83 8.26
N LEU A 164 -22.26 15.77 8.20
CA LEU A 164 -22.68 14.46 7.70
C LEU A 164 -23.78 13.85 8.59
N TYR A 165 -23.59 13.87 9.90
CA TYR A 165 -24.58 13.42 10.88
C TYR A 165 -25.88 14.23 10.79
N GLN A 166 -25.79 15.55 10.71
CA GLN A 166 -26.97 16.42 10.58
C GLN A 166 -27.72 16.22 9.26
N ALA A 167 -27.01 15.93 8.18
CA ALA A 167 -27.65 15.57 6.91
C ALA A 167 -28.37 14.22 7.01
N PHE A 168 -27.75 13.24 7.66
CA PHE A 168 -28.33 11.92 7.89
C PHE A 168 -29.60 11.97 8.76
N GLU A 169 -29.60 12.73 9.86
CA GLU A 169 -30.77 12.83 10.76
C GLU A 169 -31.98 13.54 10.14
N LYS A 170 -31.83 14.18 8.98
CA LYS A 170 -32.95 14.73 8.20
C LYS A 170 -33.60 13.71 7.28
N LEU A 171 -33.01 12.53 7.13
CA LEU A 171 -33.53 11.44 6.31
C LEU A 171 -34.56 10.64 7.11
N ASP A 172 -35.47 9.96 6.41
CA ASP A 172 -36.53 9.14 6.99
C ASP A 172 -36.00 7.74 7.41
N THR A 173 -34.89 7.71 8.13
CA THR A 173 -34.30 6.47 8.68
C THR A 173 -33.56 6.74 9.99
N ASP A 174 -33.69 5.80 10.93
CA ASP A 174 -32.96 5.82 12.20
C ASP A 174 -31.61 5.07 12.13
N LEU A 175 -31.44 4.18 11.14
CA LEU A 175 -30.31 3.26 11.05
C LEU A 175 -29.55 3.38 9.74
N VAL A 176 -28.23 3.19 9.82
CA VAL A 176 -27.38 3.07 8.62
C VAL A 176 -27.61 1.74 7.92
N TRP A 177 -27.47 1.72 6.58
CA TRP A 177 -27.74 0.53 5.77
C TRP A 177 -26.89 -0.69 6.17
N ASN A 178 -25.59 -0.45 6.42
CA ASN A 178 -24.66 -1.51 6.78
C ASN A 178 -23.48 -0.98 7.60
N PRO A 179 -23.46 -1.20 8.92
CA PRO A 179 -22.40 -0.67 9.78
C PRO A 179 -21.01 -1.29 9.56
N ASN A 180 -20.91 -2.43 8.86
CA ASN A 180 -19.63 -3.07 8.57
C ASN A 180 -18.94 -2.48 7.32
N LYS A 181 -19.69 -1.78 6.48
CA LYS A 181 -19.19 -1.11 5.27
C LYS A 181 -18.97 0.39 5.44
N ILE A 182 -19.08 0.89 6.68
CA ILE A 182 -18.82 2.29 7.02
C ILE A 182 -17.55 2.34 7.87
N CYS A 183 -16.60 3.19 7.48
CA CYS A 183 -15.37 3.47 8.22
C CYS A 183 -15.33 4.95 8.58
N ILE A 184 -15.39 5.25 9.88
CA ILE A 184 -15.42 6.61 10.41
C ILE A 184 -14.09 6.97 11.06
N SER A 185 -13.54 8.14 10.73
CA SER A 185 -12.42 8.72 11.44
C SER A 185 -12.82 10.02 12.13
N LEU A 186 -12.69 10.06 13.45
CA LEU A 186 -12.94 11.26 14.27
C LEU A 186 -11.81 12.32 14.15
N SER A 187 -10.92 12.20 13.16
CA SER A 187 -9.94 13.22 12.82
C SER A 187 -10.62 14.33 12.03
N ASP A 188 -10.84 15.49 12.65
CA ASP A 188 -11.26 16.68 11.92
C ASP A 188 -10.03 17.43 11.40
N SER A 189 -9.97 17.63 10.09
CA SER A 189 -8.90 18.35 9.39
C SER A 189 -9.29 19.79 9.03
N LYS A 190 -10.53 20.24 9.25
CA LYS A 190 -10.99 21.53 8.71
C LYS A 190 -11.81 22.40 9.68
N ASN A 191 -12.54 21.83 10.64
CA ASN A 191 -13.41 22.63 11.51
C ASN A 191 -12.88 22.75 12.95
N ILE A 192 -12.54 23.99 13.33
CA ILE A 192 -12.34 24.40 14.72
C ILE A 192 -13.61 24.15 15.56
N ILE A 193 -14.78 24.17 14.92
CA ILE A 193 -16.10 24.01 15.55
C ILE A 193 -16.30 22.57 16.10
N ASN A 194 -15.73 21.55 15.47
CA ASN A 194 -15.80 20.15 15.97
C ASN A 194 -14.71 19.84 17.00
N LYS A 195 -14.00 20.86 17.50
CA LYS A 195 -13.24 20.73 18.76
C LYS A 195 -14.16 20.70 19.98
N ASP A 196 -15.45 21.04 19.81
CA ASP A 196 -16.45 20.91 20.85
C ASP A 196 -16.56 19.46 21.36
N PRO A 197 -16.28 19.21 22.66
CA PRO A 197 -16.38 17.88 23.26
C PRO A 197 -17.77 17.25 23.14
N GLU A 198 -18.84 18.05 23.16
CA GLU A 198 -20.22 17.54 23.08
C GLU A 198 -20.51 16.98 21.69
N THR A 199 -20.09 17.67 20.63
CA THR A 199 -20.21 17.18 19.26
C THR A 199 -19.49 15.84 19.06
N LYS A 200 -18.28 15.68 19.61
CA LYS A 200 -17.55 14.40 19.55
C LYS A 200 -18.25 13.29 20.34
N LYS A 201 -18.84 13.62 21.48
CA LYS A 201 -19.63 12.68 22.28
C LYS A 201 -20.88 12.23 21.50
N LEU A 202 -21.61 13.17 20.91
CA LEU A 202 -22.77 12.90 20.05
C LEU A 202 -22.42 11.93 18.91
N LEU A 203 -21.32 12.19 18.19
CA LEU A 203 -20.86 11.30 17.11
C LEU A 203 -20.48 9.91 17.61
N ARG A 204 -19.84 9.80 18.79
CA ARG A 204 -19.51 8.50 19.39
C ARG A 204 -20.77 7.73 19.79
N ASP A 205 -21.74 8.43 20.39
CA ASP A 205 -23.01 7.83 20.79
C ASP A 205 -23.80 7.37 19.56
N PHE A 206 -23.79 8.15 18.47
CA PHE A 206 -24.33 7.76 17.17
C PHE A 206 -23.65 6.49 16.64
N VAL A 207 -22.32 6.47 16.48
CA VAL A 207 -21.58 5.30 15.98
C VAL A 207 -21.90 4.05 16.81
N LYS A 208 -21.96 4.20 18.15
CA LYS A 208 -22.30 3.11 19.06
C LYS A 208 -23.73 2.62 18.87
N ARG A 209 -24.70 3.53 18.73
CA ARG A 209 -26.11 3.21 18.43
C ARG A 209 -26.24 2.46 17.11
N GLN A 210 -25.51 2.89 16.08
CA GLN A 210 -25.50 2.28 14.75
C GLN A 210 -24.74 0.94 14.69
N GLY A 211 -23.96 0.60 15.72
CA GLY A 211 -23.14 -0.61 15.73
C GLY A 211 -21.94 -0.58 14.77
N ILE A 212 -21.50 0.62 14.37
CA ILE A 212 -20.34 0.80 13.47
C ILE A 212 -19.06 0.45 14.23
N LYS A 213 -18.35 -0.57 13.76
CA LYS A 213 -17.12 -1.07 14.41
C LYS A 213 -15.85 -0.41 13.90
N ASN A 214 -15.85 0.04 12.65
CA ASN A 214 -14.67 0.62 11.99
C ASN A 214 -14.55 2.11 12.32
N ILE A 215 -14.50 2.43 13.61
CA ILE A 215 -14.30 3.78 14.11
C ILE A 215 -12.85 3.98 14.56
N TYR A 216 -12.26 5.10 14.16
CA TYR A 216 -10.88 5.47 14.48
C TYR A 216 -10.83 6.85 15.13
N GLU A 217 -10.15 6.92 16.27
CA GLU A 217 -9.86 8.19 16.95
C GLU A 217 -8.84 9.01 16.16
N SER A 218 -8.82 10.34 16.37
CA SER A 218 -7.87 11.22 15.67
C SER A 218 -6.41 10.77 15.86
N SER A 219 -6.08 10.25 17.05
CA SER A 219 -4.75 9.71 17.38
C SER A 219 -4.32 8.49 16.56
N ALA A 220 -5.22 7.84 15.81
CA ALA A 220 -4.87 6.76 14.90
C ALA A 220 -4.08 7.25 13.68
N GLY A 221 -4.31 8.50 13.25
CA GLY A 221 -3.68 9.15 12.11
C GLY A 221 -4.62 9.39 10.94
N SER A 222 -4.06 9.48 9.72
CA SER A 222 -4.82 9.67 8.49
C SER A 222 -5.80 8.52 8.25
N CYS A 223 -7.08 8.85 8.07
CA CYS A 223 -8.16 7.86 7.87
C CYS A 223 -7.92 6.94 6.67
N HIS A 224 -7.48 7.50 5.54
CA HIS A 224 -7.18 6.74 4.32
C HIS A 224 -6.04 5.74 4.56
N GLN A 225 -4.99 6.18 5.25
CA GLN A 225 -3.89 5.27 5.58
C GLN A 225 -4.31 4.21 6.61
N VAL A 226 -5.13 4.56 7.60
CA VAL A 226 -5.67 3.59 8.58
C VAL A 226 -6.54 2.55 7.87
N ALA A 227 -7.41 2.96 6.95
CA ALA A 227 -8.26 2.04 6.19
C ALA A 227 -7.44 1.00 5.39
N LEU A 228 -6.34 1.45 4.76
CA LEU A 228 -5.38 0.56 4.08
C LEU A 228 -4.65 -0.38 5.05
N GLU A 229 -4.21 0.12 6.20
CA GLU A 229 -3.47 -0.69 7.19
C GLU A 229 -4.35 -1.75 7.85
N LYS A 230 -5.64 -1.46 8.01
CA LYS A 230 -6.62 -2.33 8.66
C LYS A 230 -7.28 -3.33 7.71
N GLY A 231 -6.98 -3.27 6.42
CA GLY A 231 -7.49 -4.20 5.42
C GLY A 231 -8.95 -3.96 5.04
N HIS A 232 -9.45 -2.73 5.22
CA HIS A 232 -10.81 -2.34 4.84
C HIS A 232 -10.98 -2.14 3.33
N ILE A 233 -9.86 -1.88 2.66
CA ILE A 233 -9.79 -1.57 1.24
C ILE A 233 -9.10 -2.74 0.54
N LEU A 234 -9.79 -3.35 -0.41
CA LEU A 234 -9.38 -4.56 -1.11
C LEU A 234 -9.51 -4.37 -2.63
N PRO A 235 -8.61 -4.98 -3.43
CA PRO A 235 -8.69 -4.96 -4.88
C PRO A 235 -10.06 -5.38 -5.41
N GLY A 236 -10.52 -4.74 -6.48
CA GLY A 236 -11.81 -5.01 -7.12
C GLY A 236 -13.00 -4.29 -6.49
N GLN A 237 -12.78 -3.48 -5.44
CA GLN A 237 -13.87 -2.80 -4.74
C GLN A 237 -14.25 -1.45 -5.38
N VAL A 238 -15.48 -1.03 -5.10
CA VAL A 238 -15.96 0.34 -5.26
C VAL A 238 -15.96 1.01 -3.88
N VAL A 239 -15.17 2.06 -3.72
CA VAL A 239 -15.04 2.81 -2.47
C VAL A 239 -15.48 4.24 -2.69
N ILE A 240 -16.24 4.79 -1.76
CA ILE A 240 -16.61 6.20 -1.79
C ILE A 240 -16.15 6.93 -0.53
N GLY A 241 -15.87 8.22 -0.66
CA GLY A 241 -15.45 9.06 0.46
C GLY A 241 -15.78 10.53 0.24
N VAL A 242 -15.65 11.34 1.29
CA VAL A 242 -16.02 12.77 1.26
C VAL A 242 -14.91 13.69 0.73
N ASP A 243 -13.65 13.25 0.76
CA ASP A 243 -12.53 14.07 0.32
C ASP A 243 -11.73 13.43 -0.83
N ASP A 244 -10.82 14.22 -1.39
CA ASP A 244 -10.06 13.86 -2.59
C ASP A 244 -9.02 12.76 -2.34
N TYR A 245 -8.65 12.47 -1.08
CA TYR A 245 -7.69 11.42 -0.75
C TYR A 245 -8.26 10.01 -0.93
N VAL A 246 -9.57 9.87 -1.12
CA VAL A 246 -10.19 8.60 -1.49
C VAL A 246 -9.56 8.01 -2.76
N SER A 247 -9.16 8.87 -3.71
CA SER A 247 -8.49 8.49 -4.97
C SER A 247 -7.21 7.67 -4.74
N ALA A 248 -6.55 7.86 -3.60
CA ALA A 248 -5.33 7.15 -3.25
C ALA A 248 -5.52 5.64 -3.05
N PHE A 249 -6.76 5.19 -2.81
CA PHE A 249 -7.08 3.76 -2.70
C PHE A 249 -6.88 2.99 -3.99
N GLY A 250 -6.90 3.65 -5.15
CA GLY A 250 -6.58 3.01 -6.42
C GLY A 250 -5.15 2.44 -6.47
N SER A 251 -4.28 2.79 -5.50
CA SER A 251 -3.01 2.10 -5.25
C SER A 251 -3.14 0.60 -4.97
N LEU A 252 -4.32 0.13 -4.55
CA LEU A 252 -4.68 -1.27 -4.34
C LEU A 252 -5.60 -1.85 -5.43
N SER A 253 -5.68 -1.25 -6.63
CA SER A 253 -6.56 -1.71 -7.71
C SER A 253 -8.05 -1.61 -7.36
N VAL A 254 -8.43 -0.44 -6.86
CA VAL A 254 -9.78 -0.09 -6.38
C VAL A 254 -10.32 1.08 -7.18
N PHE A 255 -11.62 1.06 -7.48
CA PHE A 255 -12.30 2.24 -7.99
C PHE A 255 -12.74 3.10 -6.81
N ALA A 256 -12.23 4.32 -6.72
CA ALA A 256 -12.50 5.21 -5.62
C ALA A 256 -13.08 6.53 -6.12
N SER A 257 -14.23 6.95 -5.59
CA SER A 257 -14.92 8.18 -6.01
C SER A 257 -15.23 9.09 -4.83
N LYS A 258 -14.99 10.38 -5.01
CA LYS A 258 -15.35 11.42 -4.04
C LYS A 258 -16.81 11.82 -4.22
N LYS A 259 -17.53 11.93 -3.11
CA LYS A 259 -18.90 12.42 -3.03
C LYS A 259 -18.99 13.57 -2.03
N ASP A 260 -19.98 14.44 -2.17
CA ASP A 260 -20.23 15.45 -1.14
C ASP A 260 -20.89 14.85 0.11
N THR A 261 -20.94 15.65 1.18
CA THR A 261 -21.48 15.26 2.47
C THR A 261 -22.95 14.83 2.42
N HIS A 262 -23.79 15.51 1.64
CA HIS A 262 -25.21 15.18 1.55
C HIS A 262 -25.43 13.87 0.78
N HIS A 263 -24.70 13.69 -0.32
CA HIS A 263 -24.70 12.43 -1.05
C HIS A 263 -24.24 11.28 -0.17
N LEU A 264 -23.18 11.47 0.62
CA LEU A 264 -22.70 10.43 1.53
C LEU A 264 -23.72 10.08 2.64
N ALA A 265 -24.50 11.06 3.12
CA ALA A 265 -25.59 10.81 4.07
C ALA A 265 -26.69 9.93 3.45
N ASN A 266 -27.05 10.16 2.18
CA ASN A 266 -27.99 9.29 1.46
C ASN A 266 -27.42 7.88 1.32
N VAL A 267 -26.11 7.74 1.04
CA VAL A 267 -25.48 6.42 0.98
C VAL A 267 -25.47 5.74 2.36
N TRP A 268 -25.26 6.48 3.46
CA TRP A 268 -25.42 5.93 4.81
C TRP A 268 -26.82 5.37 5.05
N SER A 269 -27.86 6.00 4.51
CA SER A 269 -29.25 5.55 4.62
C SER A 269 -29.55 4.34 3.73
N GLU A 270 -29.27 4.45 2.42
CA GLU A 270 -29.79 3.53 1.40
C GLU A 270 -28.78 2.46 0.98
N GLY A 271 -27.49 2.68 1.23
CA GLY A 271 -26.42 1.79 0.79
C GLY A 271 -26.19 1.76 -0.71
N LYS A 272 -26.66 2.78 -1.43
CA LYS A 272 -26.59 2.86 -2.89
C LYS A 272 -25.99 4.17 -3.32
N THR A 273 -25.22 4.14 -4.40
CA THR A 273 -24.71 5.34 -5.05
C THR A 273 -24.81 5.19 -6.56
N ILE A 274 -25.18 6.28 -7.22
CA ILE A 274 -25.12 6.37 -8.68
C ILE A 274 -23.74 6.85 -9.08
N ILE A 275 -23.10 6.13 -10.00
CA ILE A 275 -21.78 6.48 -10.55
C ILE A 275 -21.87 6.42 -12.07
N LYS A 276 -21.50 7.53 -12.70
CA LYS A 276 -21.24 7.60 -14.14
C LYS A 276 -19.89 6.95 -14.43
N ILE A 277 -19.86 5.97 -15.31
CA ILE A 277 -18.63 5.26 -15.66
C ILE A 277 -17.73 6.20 -16.47
N PRO A 278 -16.53 6.54 -15.96
CA PRO A 278 -15.64 7.42 -16.69
C PRO A 278 -15.00 6.68 -17.85
N SER A 279 -14.66 7.42 -18.90
CA SER A 279 -13.71 6.91 -19.89
C SER A 279 -12.32 6.78 -19.26
N THR A 280 -11.46 5.94 -19.84
CA THR A 280 -10.18 5.58 -19.20
C THR A 280 -9.01 5.95 -20.08
N ILE A 281 -8.01 6.62 -19.52
CA ILE A 281 -6.69 6.80 -20.13
C ILE A 281 -5.70 5.80 -19.53
N ARG A 282 -4.78 5.32 -20.36
CA ARG A 282 -3.69 4.44 -19.95
C ARG A 282 -2.40 5.24 -19.86
N VAL A 283 -1.68 5.12 -18.75
CA VAL A 283 -0.38 5.74 -18.57
C VAL A 283 0.66 4.65 -18.32
N GLU A 284 1.49 4.40 -19.33
CA GLU A 284 2.61 3.45 -19.23
C GLU A 284 3.88 4.16 -18.80
N ILE A 285 4.40 3.79 -17.63
CA ILE A 285 5.60 4.38 -17.06
C ILE A 285 6.75 3.38 -17.16
N SER A 286 7.74 3.73 -17.97
CA SER A 286 8.91 2.91 -18.28
C SER A 286 10.23 3.56 -17.86
N GLY A 287 11.32 2.78 -17.91
CA GLY A 287 12.67 3.25 -17.61
C GLY A 287 13.22 2.79 -16.26
N ARG A 288 14.32 3.40 -15.84
CA ARG A 288 15.05 3.08 -14.61
C ARG A 288 15.12 4.29 -13.68
N ARG A 289 14.73 4.06 -12.43
CA ARG A 289 14.79 5.08 -11.38
C ARG A 289 16.23 5.56 -11.15
N SER A 290 16.45 6.86 -11.35
CA SER A 290 17.72 7.52 -11.06
C SER A 290 18.00 7.61 -9.56
N ARG A 291 19.27 7.80 -9.20
CA ARG A 291 19.68 8.12 -7.82
C ARG A 291 19.01 9.42 -7.37
N GLY A 292 18.49 9.46 -6.15
CA GLY A 292 17.81 10.64 -5.62
C GLY A 292 16.34 10.77 -5.97
N VAL A 293 15.82 9.93 -6.87
CA VAL A 293 14.41 9.93 -7.27
C VAL A 293 13.59 8.98 -6.39
N TYR A 294 12.48 9.49 -5.87
CA TYR A 294 11.50 8.76 -5.07
C TYR A 294 10.12 8.80 -5.73
N GLY A 295 9.14 8.07 -5.18
CA GLY A 295 7.79 8.02 -5.75
C GLY A 295 7.13 9.38 -5.93
N LYS A 296 7.43 10.36 -5.07
CA LYS A 296 6.93 11.74 -5.21
C LYS A 296 7.49 12.44 -6.44
N ASP A 297 8.78 12.26 -6.76
CA ASP A 297 9.39 12.85 -7.96
C ASP A 297 8.80 12.24 -9.23
N ILE A 298 8.58 10.92 -9.24
CA ILE A 298 7.87 10.24 -10.35
C ILE A 298 6.45 10.77 -10.50
N ALA A 299 5.71 10.93 -9.40
CA ALA A 299 4.36 11.47 -9.43
C ALA A 299 4.33 12.93 -9.93
N LEU A 300 5.28 13.78 -9.50
CA LEU A 300 5.42 15.15 -10.01
C LEU A 300 5.74 15.17 -11.51
N SER A 301 6.57 14.25 -11.99
CA SER A 301 6.87 14.11 -13.42
C SER A 301 5.63 13.70 -14.23
N VAL A 302 4.83 12.77 -13.70
CA VAL A 302 3.54 12.37 -14.30
C VAL A 302 2.58 13.56 -14.34
N LEU A 303 2.46 14.31 -13.24
CA LEU A 303 1.63 15.51 -13.20
C LEU A 303 2.04 16.53 -14.25
N GLN A 304 3.34 16.80 -14.37
CA GLN A 304 3.87 17.75 -15.34
C GLN A 304 3.55 17.32 -16.78
N GLN A 305 3.71 16.04 -17.11
CA GLN A 305 3.50 15.52 -18.47
C GLN A 305 2.02 15.41 -18.84
N LEU A 306 1.14 15.20 -17.86
CA LEU A 306 -0.31 15.12 -18.07
C LEU A 306 -1.02 16.48 -17.91
N ALA A 307 -0.35 17.53 -17.43
CA ALA A 307 -0.97 18.82 -17.13
C ALA A 307 -1.64 19.50 -18.35
N SER A 308 -1.16 19.23 -19.57
CA SER A 308 -1.74 19.77 -20.80
C SER A 308 -2.82 18.88 -21.43
N GLN A 309 -3.11 17.73 -20.83
CA GLN A 309 -4.03 16.73 -21.36
C GLN A 309 -5.41 16.87 -20.71
N ASP A 310 -6.46 16.53 -21.46
CA ASP A 310 -7.82 16.49 -20.90
C ASP A 310 -8.04 15.19 -20.13
N ILE A 311 -7.72 15.23 -18.84
CA ILE A 311 -7.91 14.07 -17.94
C ILE A 311 -9.06 14.28 -16.95
N ASN A 312 -9.71 15.44 -16.99
CA ASN A 312 -10.73 15.80 -16.03
C ASN A 312 -11.95 14.86 -16.13
N GLY A 313 -12.36 14.26 -15.02
CA GLY A 313 -13.47 13.29 -14.97
C GLY A 313 -13.16 11.92 -15.59
N LYS A 314 -11.94 11.67 -16.10
CA LYS A 314 -11.52 10.38 -16.64
C LYS A 314 -10.93 9.49 -15.54
N ALA A 315 -10.98 8.17 -15.73
CA ALA A 315 -10.18 7.22 -14.96
C ALA A 315 -8.76 7.15 -15.54
N VAL A 316 -7.76 7.06 -14.68
CA VAL A 316 -6.35 6.90 -15.09
C VAL A 316 -5.86 5.54 -14.64
N GLU A 317 -5.41 4.70 -15.58
CA GLU A 317 -4.81 3.41 -15.25
C GLU A 317 -3.30 3.42 -15.49
N PHE A 318 -2.54 3.09 -14.45
CA PHE A 318 -1.09 3.11 -14.47
C PHE A 318 -0.49 1.73 -14.75
N TYR A 319 0.43 1.65 -15.72
CA TYR A 319 1.12 0.41 -16.09
C TYR A 319 2.62 0.63 -16.26
N GLY A 320 3.36 -0.45 -16.54
CA GLY A 320 4.79 -0.40 -16.85
C GLY A 320 5.70 -0.97 -15.74
N ASN A 321 6.98 -1.11 -16.06
CA ASN A 321 7.95 -1.74 -15.15
C ASN A 321 8.19 -0.90 -13.90
N VAL A 322 8.05 0.42 -13.99
CA VAL A 322 8.22 1.34 -12.86
C VAL A 322 7.10 1.12 -11.84
N ILE A 323 5.84 1.06 -12.30
CA ILE A 323 4.67 0.78 -11.45
C ILE A 323 4.83 -0.55 -10.71
N SER A 324 5.29 -1.59 -11.42
CA SER A 324 5.52 -2.93 -10.86
C SER A 324 6.59 -2.97 -9.76
N GLN A 325 7.50 -1.99 -9.74
CA GLN A 325 8.56 -1.84 -8.75
C GLN A 325 8.21 -0.89 -7.60
N MET A 326 7.24 0.01 -7.81
CA MET A 326 6.75 0.92 -6.78
C MET A 326 6.10 0.16 -5.64
N SER A 327 6.44 0.55 -4.41
CA SER A 327 5.72 0.14 -3.21
C SER A 327 4.30 0.72 -3.20
N ILE A 328 3.39 0.11 -2.43
CA ILE A 328 2.04 0.66 -2.23
C ILE A 328 2.09 2.10 -1.69
N SER A 329 3.09 2.42 -0.88
CA SER A 329 3.33 3.78 -0.39
C SER A 329 3.57 4.80 -1.49
N GLU A 330 4.28 4.41 -2.55
CA GLU A 330 4.57 5.28 -3.69
C GLU A 330 3.40 5.30 -4.67
N ARG A 331 2.72 4.16 -4.88
CA ARG A 331 1.49 4.10 -5.69
C ARG A 331 0.39 4.97 -5.09
N TYR A 332 0.29 5.01 -3.76
CA TYR A 332 -0.63 5.90 -3.06
C TYR A 332 -0.37 7.36 -3.44
N VAL A 333 0.88 7.81 -3.38
CA VAL A 333 1.26 9.19 -3.73
C VAL A 333 0.92 9.50 -5.18
N LEU A 334 1.21 8.55 -6.09
CA LEU A 334 0.89 8.68 -7.51
C LEU A 334 -0.61 8.85 -7.73
N CYS A 335 -1.42 7.88 -7.28
CA CYS A 335 -2.88 7.92 -7.43
C CYS A 335 -3.50 9.17 -6.80
N ASN A 336 -3.05 9.54 -5.60
CA ASN A 336 -3.54 10.70 -4.89
C ASN A 336 -3.26 12.02 -5.63
N LEU A 337 -2.03 12.18 -6.14
CA LEU A 337 -1.65 13.41 -6.84
C LEU A 337 -2.34 13.55 -8.19
N THR A 338 -2.64 12.45 -8.90
CA THR A 338 -3.39 12.48 -10.17
C THR A 338 -4.74 13.19 -10.03
N ARG A 339 -5.34 13.20 -8.83
CA ARG A 339 -6.56 13.95 -8.55
C ARG A 339 -6.40 15.46 -8.69
N ASP A 340 -5.20 16.01 -8.49
CA ASP A 340 -4.92 17.45 -8.67
C ASP A 340 -5.10 17.90 -10.13
N LEU A 341 -5.12 16.96 -11.09
CA LEU A 341 -5.40 17.22 -12.51
C LEU A 341 -6.87 16.96 -12.89
N GLY A 342 -7.74 16.64 -11.93
CA GLY A 342 -9.18 16.45 -12.15
C GLY A 342 -9.60 15.03 -12.51
N ALA A 343 -8.68 14.05 -12.54
CA ALA A 343 -9.03 12.65 -12.76
C ALA A 343 -10.08 12.16 -11.75
N GLU A 344 -11.09 11.42 -12.20
CA GLU A 344 -12.13 10.87 -11.32
C GLU A 344 -11.54 9.83 -10.35
N THR A 345 -10.73 8.93 -10.89
CA THR A 345 -10.00 7.91 -10.14
C THR A 345 -8.67 7.61 -10.80
N ALA A 346 -7.73 7.06 -10.04
CA ALA A 346 -6.42 6.67 -10.53
C ALA A 346 -6.06 5.29 -9.99
N ILE A 347 -5.87 4.31 -10.86
CA ILE A 347 -5.81 2.89 -10.50
C ILE A 347 -4.45 2.30 -10.89
N CYS A 348 -3.79 1.66 -9.92
CA CYS A 348 -2.62 0.82 -10.14
C CYS A 348 -3.04 -0.67 -10.16
N PRO A 349 -2.32 -1.54 -10.89
CA PRO A 349 -2.72 -2.92 -11.10
C PRO A 349 -2.59 -3.74 -9.81
N PHE A 350 -3.43 -4.77 -9.72
CA PHE A 350 -3.22 -5.84 -8.76
C PHE A 350 -2.04 -6.72 -9.19
N ASP A 351 -0.95 -6.71 -8.43
CA ASP A 351 0.24 -7.49 -8.72
C ASP A 351 0.87 -8.11 -7.46
N SER A 352 2.10 -8.62 -7.60
CA SER A 352 2.83 -9.22 -6.47
C SER A 352 3.08 -8.24 -5.32
N VAL A 353 3.19 -6.93 -5.59
CA VAL A 353 3.37 -5.90 -4.57
C VAL A 353 2.08 -5.70 -3.78
N THR A 354 0.94 -5.58 -4.48
CA THR A 354 -0.39 -5.46 -3.86
C THR A 354 -0.72 -6.70 -3.03
N ARG A 355 -0.50 -7.90 -3.58
CA ARG A 355 -0.70 -9.17 -2.87
C ARG A 355 0.16 -9.26 -1.60
N ARG A 356 1.45 -8.90 -1.68
CA ARG A 356 2.36 -8.90 -0.53
C ARG A 356 1.95 -7.89 0.52
N TYR A 357 1.49 -6.71 0.10
CA TYR A 357 0.99 -5.70 1.03
C TYR A 357 -0.26 -6.21 1.77
N LEU A 358 -1.19 -6.90 1.12
CA LEU A 358 -2.40 -7.40 1.79
C LEU A 358 -2.19 -8.65 2.66
N THR A 359 -1.05 -9.34 2.50
CA THR A 359 -0.74 -10.55 3.27
C THR A 359 -0.76 -10.26 4.78
N GLY A 360 -1.63 -10.94 5.51
CA GLY A 360 -1.80 -10.78 6.96
C GLY A 360 -2.55 -9.52 7.40
N ARG A 361 -3.09 -8.73 6.45
CA ARG A 361 -3.89 -7.52 6.73
C ARG A 361 -5.40 -7.74 6.58
N THR A 362 -5.80 -8.78 5.87
CA THR A 362 -7.21 -9.18 5.77
C THR A 362 -7.39 -10.69 5.98
N LEU A 363 -8.55 -11.06 6.50
CA LEU A 363 -9.04 -12.45 6.58
C LEU A 363 -10.08 -12.75 5.48
N THR A 364 -10.53 -11.74 4.74
CA THR A 364 -11.50 -11.88 3.66
C THR A 364 -10.82 -12.34 2.37
N GLY A 365 -11.60 -12.99 1.50
CA GLY A 365 -11.17 -13.29 0.13
C GLY A 365 -10.85 -12.00 -0.63
N ILE A 366 -9.83 -12.06 -1.48
CA ILE A 366 -9.47 -10.97 -2.39
C ILE A 366 -9.91 -11.38 -3.78
N ASN A 367 -10.73 -10.55 -4.42
CA ASN A 367 -11.23 -10.76 -5.79
C ASN A 367 -10.65 -9.65 -6.68
N PRO A 368 -9.39 -9.80 -7.14
CA PRO A 368 -8.74 -8.75 -7.90
C PRO A 368 -9.29 -8.69 -9.33
N VAL A 369 -9.57 -7.47 -9.77
CA VAL A 369 -9.94 -7.18 -11.16
C VAL A 369 -8.73 -6.70 -11.94
N ILE A 370 -8.57 -7.20 -13.17
CA ILE A 370 -7.51 -6.81 -14.11
C ILE A 370 -8.17 -6.50 -15.44
N ALA A 371 -7.73 -5.43 -16.12
CA ALA A 371 -8.20 -5.07 -17.46
C ALA A 371 -8.06 -6.24 -18.43
N ASP A 372 -8.93 -6.27 -19.44
CA ASP A 372 -8.80 -7.23 -20.51
C ASP A 372 -7.55 -6.96 -21.35
N LYS A 373 -7.01 -8.01 -21.98
CA LYS A 373 -5.82 -7.90 -22.82
C LYS A 373 -5.99 -6.90 -23.97
N ASN A 374 -7.22 -6.79 -24.49
CA ASN A 374 -7.60 -5.90 -25.58
C ASN A 374 -8.46 -4.73 -25.07
N ALA A 375 -8.29 -4.31 -23.81
CA ALA A 375 -9.02 -3.18 -23.25
C ALA A 375 -8.85 -1.93 -24.12
N GLU A 376 -9.95 -1.23 -24.37
CA GLU A 376 -9.95 0.03 -25.11
C GLU A 376 -9.78 1.21 -24.15
N TYR A 377 -8.87 2.11 -24.49
CA TYR A 377 -8.57 3.32 -23.74
C TYR A 377 -8.75 4.50 -24.68
N ASP A 378 -9.24 5.63 -24.17
CA ASP A 378 -9.35 6.86 -24.95
C ASP A 378 -7.98 7.28 -25.50
N GLU A 379 -6.99 7.22 -24.62
CA GLU A 379 -5.63 7.68 -24.89
C GLU A 379 -4.61 6.79 -24.15
N VAL A 380 -3.44 6.62 -24.76
CA VAL A 380 -2.32 5.89 -24.17
C VAL A 380 -1.10 6.81 -24.11
N PHE A 381 -0.70 7.20 -22.91
CA PHE A 381 0.48 8.01 -22.66
C PHE A 381 1.67 7.13 -22.29
N GLN A 382 2.82 7.45 -22.87
CA GLN A 382 4.08 6.77 -22.60
C GLN A 382 5.02 7.74 -21.89
N ILE A 383 5.37 7.42 -20.64
CA ILE A 383 6.24 8.23 -19.81
C ILE A 383 7.53 7.45 -19.56
N ASN A 384 8.67 7.99 -19.97
CA ASN A 384 9.99 7.43 -19.63
C ASN A 384 10.61 8.24 -18.49
N ILE A 385 11.05 7.57 -17.42
CA ILE A 385 11.73 8.18 -16.27
C ILE A 385 13.24 7.94 -16.26
N ASP A 386 13.82 7.42 -17.34
CA ASP A 386 15.26 7.34 -17.52
C ASP A 386 15.86 8.74 -17.35
N GLN A 387 16.89 8.85 -16.51
CA GLN A 387 17.57 10.12 -16.21
C GLN A 387 16.68 11.19 -15.55
N LEU A 388 15.49 10.82 -15.03
CA LEU A 388 14.65 11.73 -14.26
C LEU A 388 15.48 12.28 -13.07
N PRO A 389 15.61 13.60 -12.88
CA PRO A 389 16.24 14.16 -11.70
C PRO A 389 15.23 14.21 -10.53
N PRO A 390 15.68 14.44 -9.28
CA PRO A 390 14.79 14.88 -8.21
C PRO A 390 14.01 16.13 -8.64
N LEU A 391 12.72 16.18 -8.32
CA LEU A 391 11.84 17.28 -8.71
C LEU A 391 11.34 18.04 -7.48
N ALA A 392 11.13 19.35 -7.68
CA ALA A 392 10.33 20.15 -6.77
C ALA A 392 9.25 20.89 -7.56
N GLY A 393 8.10 21.14 -6.93
CA GLY A 393 7.04 21.97 -7.46
C GLY A 393 6.88 23.25 -6.64
N ASN A 394 6.39 24.32 -7.25
CA ASN A 394 5.96 25.54 -6.59
C ASN A 394 4.46 25.70 -6.79
N TYR A 395 3.69 25.66 -5.70
CA TYR A 395 2.23 25.71 -5.77
C TYR A 395 1.68 27.07 -6.15
N SER A 396 2.43 28.14 -5.90
CA SER A 396 2.01 29.52 -6.18
C SER A 396 1.93 29.78 -7.69
N ASN A 397 2.83 29.20 -8.48
CA ASN A 397 2.84 29.32 -9.95
C ASN A 397 2.60 27.99 -10.69
N SER A 398 2.30 26.92 -9.96
CA SER A 398 2.07 25.56 -10.47
C SER A 398 3.22 25.01 -11.34
N SER A 399 4.44 25.52 -11.17
CA SER A 399 5.62 24.99 -11.89
C SER A 399 6.16 23.74 -11.19
N ILE A 400 6.63 22.78 -11.99
CA ILE A 400 7.39 21.61 -11.54
C ILE A 400 8.69 21.62 -12.31
N LYS A 401 9.83 21.54 -11.61
CA LYS A 401 11.17 21.61 -12.21
C LYS A 401 12.15 20.71 -11.46
N PRO A 402 13.29 20.34 -12.06
CA PRO A 402 14.42 19.77 -11.35
C PRO A 402 14.72 20.54 -10.06
N THR A 403 14.92 19.83 -8.94
CA THR A 403 15.21 20.47 -7.65
C THR A 403 16.42 21.39 -7.72
N ALA A 404 17.42 21.05 -8.54
CA ALA A 404 18.59 21.88 -8.79
C ALA A 404 18.28 23.29 -9.34
N GLU A 405 17.15 23.48 -10.04
CA GLU A 405 16.75 24.82 -10.52
C GLU A 405 16.20 25.73 -9.42
N PHE A 406 15.78 25.14 -8.29
CA PHE A 406 15.32 25.88 -7.11
C PHE A 406 16.40 25.95 -6.02
N GLU A 407 17.62 25.52 -6.32
CA GLU A 407 18.65 25.35 -5.30
C GLU A 407 19.03 26.69 -4.64
N GLY A 408 19.14 26.67 -3.30
CA GLY A 408 19.53 27.85 -2.53
C GLY A 408 18.39 28.81 -2.18
N ILE A 409 17.17 28.58 -2.67
CA ILE A 409 15.99 29.35 -2.21
C ILE A 409 15.80 29.09 -0.71
N PRO A 410 15.86 30.13 0.16
CA PRO A 410 15.78 29.95 1.59
C PRO A 410 14.38 29.49 2.02
N LEU A 411 14.33 28.64 3.04
CA LEU A 411 13.10 28.11 3.60
C LEU A 411 12.99 28.53 5.07
N ASN A 412 11.77 28.79 5.52
CA ASN A 412 11.48 29.08 6.93
C ASN A 412 10.97 27.82 7.62
N VAL A 413 10.13 27.07 6.93
CA VAL A 413 9.48 25.87 7.47
C VAL A 413 9.53 24.71 6.48
N ILE A 414 9.78 23.52 7.00
CA ILE A 414 9.62 22.27 6.25
C ILE A 414 8.61 21.40 6.97
N ILE A 415 7.63 20.85 6.23
CA ILE A 415 6.64 19.91 6.77
C ILE A 415 6.72 18.61 5.96
N MET A 416 7.36 17.60 6.53
CA MET A 416 7.43 16.26 5.95
C MET A 416 6.46 15.34 6.65
N GLY A 417 5.53 14.72 5.93
CA GLY A 417 4.56 13.83 6.54
C GLY A 417 3.19 13.84 5.88
N THR A 418 2.18 13.52 6.70
CA THR A 418 0.72 13.46 6.40
C THR A 418 0.27 12.19 5.67
N SER A 419 -0.92 12.21 5.03
CA SER A 419 -1.42 11.06 4.24
C SER A 419 -0.60 10.81 2.98
N ASN A 420 0.03 11.86 2.43
CA ASN A 420 0.75 11.75 1.17
C ASN A 420 2.10 11.04 1.35
N ASN A 421 2.99 11.60 2.17
CA ASN A 421 4.31 11.05 2.45
C ASN A 421 4.63 11.11 3.95
N GLY A 422 4.03 10.21 4.73
CA GLY A 422 4.31 10.06 6.17
C GLY A 422 4.51 8.60 6.57
N ARG A 423 4.70 7.69 5.61
CA ARG A 423 4.80 6.25 5.84
C ARG A 423 6.21 5.88 6.26
N PHE A 424 6.39 4.63 6.71
CA PHE A 424 7.66 4.14 7.21
C PHE A 424 8.84 4.37 6.24
N ASN A 425 8.64 4.15 4.94
CA ASN A 425 9.67 4.37 3.92
C ASN A 425 10.05 5.85 3.77
N ASP A 426 9.09 6.77 3.89
CA ASP A 426 9.34 8.21 3.82
C ASP A 426 10.18 8.67 5.01
N LEU A 427 9.79 8.25 6.22
CA LEU A 427 10.54 8.54 7.47
C LEU A 427 11.94 7.96 7.44
N ARG A 428 12.10 6.75 6.88
CA ARG A 428 13.41 6.10 6.73
C ARG A 428 14.31 6.89 5.78
N ALA A 429 13.82 7.29 4.61
CA ALA A 429 14.61 8.05 3.64
C ALA A 429 15.15 9.36 4.25
N ALA A 430 14.29 10.07 5.00
CA ALA A 430 14.70 11.28 5.69
C ALA A 430 15.71 11.01 6.81
N ALA A 431 15.46 9.99 7.64
CA ALA A 431 16.38 9.62 8.73
C ALA A 431 17.76 9.19 8.22
N GLU A 432 17.83 8.48 7.09
CA GLU A 432 19.10 8.09 6.46
C GLU A 432 19.92 9.31 6.01
N ILE A 433 19.26 10.34 5.48
CA ILE A 433 19.89 11.61 5.11
C ILE A 433 20.26 12.43 6.35
N LEU A 434 19.44 12.45 7.40
CA LEU A 434 19.69 13.30 8.58
C LEU A 434 20.64 12.67 9.61
N LYS A 435 20.99 11.38 9.46
CA LYS A 435 21.84 10.67 10.42
C LYS A 435 23.20 11.35 10.59
N GLY A 436 23.46 11.82 11.82
CA GLY A 436 24.70 12.49 12.19
C GLY A 436 24.80 13.94 11.68
N ARG A 437 23.69 14.51 11.19
CA ARG A 437 23.60 15.89 10.70
C ARG A 437 22.59 16.66 11.55
N LYS A 438 22.53 17.98 11.36
CA LYS A 438 21.63 18.88 12.08
C LYS A 438 20.78 19.68 11.11
N VAL A 439 19.54 19.95 11.51
CA VAL A 439 18.65 20.92 10.86
C VAL A 439 19.25 22.31 11.02
N ALA A 440 19.12 23.15 10.00
CA ALA A 440 19.59 24.54 10.04
C ALA A 440 18.93 25.32 11.19
N SER A 441 19.69 26.21 11.84
CA SER A 441 19.28 26.89 13.08
C SER A 441 18.01 27.74 12.95
N ASP A 442 17.83 28.37 11.79
CA ASP A 442 16.71 29.28 11.53
C ASP A 442 15.52 28.60 10.82
N LEU A 443 15.56 27.26 10.71
CA LEU A 443 14.56 26.46 10.02
C LEU A 443 13.74 25.61 11.00
N LYS A 444 12.41 25.67 10.91
CA LYS A 444 11.53 24.74 11.62
C LYS A 444 11.24 23.53 10.75
N PHE A 445 11.73 22.35 11.16
CA PHE A 445 11.45 21.11 10.46
C PHE A 445 10.46 20.23 11.21
N TYR A 446 9.20 20.22 10.75
CA TYR A 446 8.13 19.38 11.29
C TYR A 446 8.04 18.03 10.57
N VAL A 447 7.89 16.97 11.35
CA VAL A 447 7.67 15.62 10.84
C VAL A 447 6.37 15.04 11.36
N VAL A 448 5.48 14.64 10.44
CA VAL A 448 4.15 14.12 10.73
C VAL A 448 4.02 12.68 10.24
N PRO A 449 4.17 11.67 11.11
CA PRO A 449 3.88 10.28 10.74
C PRO A 449 2.45 10.14 10.22
N SER A 450 2.22 9.26 9.24
CA SER A 450 0.88 9.09 8.66
C SER A 450 -0.11 8.46 9.64
N THR A 451 0.35 7.49 10.43
CA THR A 451 -0.45 6.77 11.44
C THR A 451 0.34 6.47 12.71
N ARG A 452 -0.39 6.16 13.78
CA ARG A 452 0.20 5.65 15.02
C ARG A 452 0.98 4.36 14.79
N THR A 453 0.52 3.49 13.89
CA THR A 453 1.22 2.25 13.52
C THR A 453 2.60 2.57 12.97
N VAL A 454 2.66 3.49 11.99
CA VAL A 454 3.92 3.94 11.37
C VAL A 454 4.82 4.62 12.39
N TYR A 455 4.27 5.48 13.25
CA TYR A 455 5.04 6.13 14.31
C TYR A 455 5.70 5.12 15.25
N ILE A 456 4.95 4.13 15.74
CA ILE A 456 5.47 3.07 16.61
C ILE A 456 6.54 2.25 15.90
N GLU A 457 6.34 1.90 14.62
CA GLU A 457 7.32 1.16 13.84
C GLU A 457 8.63 1.95 13.66
N ALA A 458 8.52 3.23 13.29
CA ALA A 458 9.65 4.14 13.15
C ALA A 458 10.39 4.33 14.48
N LEU A 459 9.66 4.42 15.60
CA LEU A 459 10.23 4.51 16.93
C LEU A 459 11.03 3.25 17.28
N LYS A 460 10.44 2.06 17.08
CA LYS A 460 11.10 0.76 17.32
C LYS A 460 12.37 0.59 16.49
N LYS A 461 12.41 1.14 15.27
CA LYS A 461 13.57 1.09 14.37
C LYS A 461 14.57 2.23 14.63
N GLY A 462 14.30 3.11 15.58
CA GLY A 462 15.19 4.22 15.94
C GLY A 462 15.18 5.39 14.95
N LEU A 463 14.26 5.43 13.99
CA LEU A 463 14.15 6.51 13.00
C LEU A 463 13.72 7.81 13.68
N ILE A 464 12.74 7.74 14.59
CA ILE A 464 12.27 8.89 15.36
C ILE A 464 13.40 9.52 16.16
N ARG A 465 14.26 8.70 16.80
CA ARG A 465 15.43 9.19 17.53
C ARG A 465 16.37 9.97 16.62
N VAL A 466 16.68 9.44 15.44
CA VAL A 466 17.57 10.12 14.48
C VAL A 466 17.00 11.48 14.04
N LEU A 467 15.70 11.54 13.75
CA LEU A 467 15.03 12.77 13.35
C LEU A 467 15.05 13.82 14.47
N VAL A 468 14.74 13.42 15.71
CA VAL A 468 14.77 14.30 16.88
C VAL A 468 16.19 14.77 17.19
N GLU A 469 17.17 13.87 17.17
CA GLU A 469 18.58 14.21 17.37
C GLU A 469 19.09 15.18 16.30
N ALA A 470 18.57 15.13 15.08
CA ALA A 470 18.89 16.10 14.04
C ALA A 470 18.26 17.47 14.28
N GLY A 471 17.24 17.61 15.13
CA GLY A 471 16.53 18.85 15.39
C GLY A 471 15.12 18.94 14.77
N ALA A 472 14.58 17.82 14.27
CA ALA A 472 13.21 17.79 13.78
C ALA A 472 12.19 17.76 14.93
N ILE A 473 11.06 18.44 14.73
CA ILE A 473 9.92 18.48 15.64
C ILE A 473 8.91 17.43 15.18
N ILE A 474 8.71 16.37 15.97
CA ILE A 474 7.76 15.31 15.63
C ILE A 474 6.37 15.68 16.14
N LEU A 475 5.41 15.78 15.22
CA LEU A 475 4.01 16.04 15.54
C LEU A 475 3.21 14.75 15.68
N PHE A 476 2.00 14.87 16.23
CA PHE A 476 1.08 13.74 16.36
C PHE A 476 0.74 13.14 14.99
N PRO A 477 0.56 11.81 14.90
CA PRO A 477 0.31 11.17 13.61
C PRO A 477 -0.97 11.70 12.95
N GLY A 478 -0.93 12.00 11.65
CA GLY A 478 -2.07 12.47 10.87
C GLY A 478 -2.15 14.00 10.69
N GLU A 479 -2.90 14.40 9.65
CA GLU A 479 -3.00 15.80 9.17
C GLU A 479 -3.60 16.78 10.16
N HIS A 480 -4.49 16.31 11.04
CA HIS A 480 -5.14 17.13 12.06
C HIS A 480 -4.13 17.88 12.96
N SER A 481 -2.90 17.35 13.12
CA SER A 481 -1.82 18.01 13.86
C SER A 481 -1.37 19.34 13.25
N LEU A 482 -1.55 19.54 11.94
CA LEU A 482 -1.20 20.77 11.23
C LEU A 482 -2.28 21.86 11.35
N PHE A 483 -3.45 21.53 11.89
CA PHE A 483 -4.57 22.45 12.12
C PHE A 483 -4.70 22.83 13.60
N ASP A 484 -3.67 22.56 14.40
CA ASP A 484 -3.60 23.02 15.77
C ASP A 484 -3.22 24.51 15.80
N PRO A 485 -4.10 25.42 16.28
CA PRO A 485 -3.83 26.85 16.32
C PRO A 485 -2.68 27.20 17.28
N THR A 486 -2.27 26.28 18.15
CA THR A 486 -1.11 26.46 19.03
C THR A 486 0.22 26.20 18.32
N ILE A 487 0.18 25.68 17.08
CA ILE A 487 1.36 25.41 16.25
C ILE A 487 1.31 26.36 15.04
N PRO A 488 1.73 27.63 15.20
CA PRO A 488 1.79 28.56 14.08
C PRO A 488 2.85 28.08 13.07
N LEU A 489 2.39 27.72 11.87
CA LEU A 489 3.23 27.12 10.84
C LEU A 489 4.00 28.17 10.04
N LEU A 490 3.37 29.26 9.62
CA LEU A 490 4.00 30.30 8.79
C LEU A 490 3.52 31.70 9.19
N ALA A 491 4.42 32.68 9.09
CA ALA A 491 4.09 34.10 9.04
C ALA A 491 3.97 34.58 7.58
N ASP A 492 3.26 35.68 7.36
CA ASP A 492 3.08 36.27 6.02
C ASP A 492 4.44 36.57 5.35
N GLY A 493 4.61 36.11 4.10
CA GLY A 493 5.83 36.27 3.31
C GLY A 493 6.89 35.19 3.52
N GLU A 494 6.63 34.21 4.38
CA GLU A 494 7.55 33.08 4.60
C GLU A 494 7.43 32.00 3.51
N ARG A 495 8.47 31.17 3.41
CA ARG A 495 8.54 30.04 2.47
C ARG A 495 8.45 28.70 3.19
N ALA A 496 7.62 27.81 2.65
CA ALA A 496 7.52 26.44 3.12
C ALA A 496 7.89 25.41 2.04
N LEU A 497 8.52 24.31 2.47
CA LEU A 497 8.64 23.10 1.66
C LEU A 497 7.86 21.97 2.32
N VAL A 498 6.93 21.36 1.59
CA VAL A 498 6.08 20.30 2.13
C VAL A 498 6.08 19.03 1.29
N THR A 499 5.73 17.90 1.88
CA THR A 499 5.42 16.68 1.10
C THR A 499 3.91 16.51 0.83
N ALA A 500 3.09 17.30 1.52
CA ALA A 500 1.62 17.36 1.40
C ALA A 500 1.13 17.80 0.01
N ASN A 501 -0.18 17.63 -0.25
CA ASN A 501 -0.88 18.08 -1.47
C ASN A 501 -1.31 19.54 -1.40
N LYS A 502 -1.70 20.10 -2.56
CA LYS A 502 -2.29 21.44 -2.68
C LYS A 502 -3.51 21.67 -1.77
N SER A 503 -4.31 20.64 -1.58
CA SER A 503 -5.53 20.68 -0.78
C SER A 503 -5.32 20.91 0.72
N LEU A 504 -4.10 20.72 1.25
CA LEU A 504 -3.80 20.94 2.68
C LEU A 504 -3.48 22.41 3.02
N PHE A 505 -3.39 23.30 2.04
CA PHE A 505 -2.92 24.67 2.24
C PHE A 505 -3.95 25.68 2.70
N GLY A 506 -5.17 25.24 3.05
CA GLY A 506 -6.10 26.09 3.80
C GLY A 506 -5.48 26.64 5.10
N SER A 507 -4.55 25.92 5.72
CA SER A 507 -3.84 26.34 6.95
C SER A 507 -2.52 27.08 6.73
N LEU A 508 -1.96 27.07 5.50
CA LEU A 508 -0.67 27.72 5.19
C LEU A 508 -0.83 29.03 4.41
N ASP A 509 -2.05 29.38 3.99
CA ASP A 509 -2.40 30.57 3.21
C ASP A 509 -1.42 30.84 2.04
N ALA A 510 -1.54 30.04 0.99
CA ALA A 510 -0.74 30.15 -0.22
C ALA A 510 -0.91 31.50 -0.96
N SER A 511 -1.87 32.35 -0.56
CA SER A 511 -2.01 33.70 -1.11
C SER A 511 -1.00 34.69 -0.55
N LYS A 512 -0.44 34.39 0.63
CA LYS A 512 0.52 35.23 1.34
C LYS A 512 1.91 34.63 1.46
N ASN A 513 2.03 33.32 1.23
CA ASN A 513 3.23 32.54 1.43
C ASN A 513 3.63 31.79 0.15
N GLU A 514 4.93 31.52 0.00
CA GLU A 514 5.43 30.72 -1.12
C GLU A 514 5.61 29.26 -0.68
N ILE A 515 4.88 28.34 -1.33
CA ILE A 515 4.83 26.94 -0.91
C ILE A 515 5.38 26.04 -2.00
N PHE A 516 6.40 25.27 -1.64
CA PHE A 516 7.02 24.26 -2.49
C PHE A 516 6.61 22.85 -2.08
N THR A 517 6.66 21.91 -3.02
CA THR A 517 6.52 20.47 -2.76
C THR A 517 7.70 19.69 -3.29
N ALA A 518 8.13 18.68 -2.54
CA ALA A 518 9.16 17.75 -3.01
C ALA A 518 9.06 16.40 -2.27
N SER A 519 9.95 15.48 -2.63
CA SER A 519 10.06 14.17 -1.97
C SER A 519 10.60 14.29 -0.53
N PRO A 520 10.36 13.28 0.34
CA PRO A 520 10.95 13.23 1.68
C PRO A 520 12.47 13.38 1.68
N ALA A 521 13.16 12.83 0.68
CA ALA A 521 14.59 12.97 0.56
C ALA A 521 15.02 14.43 0.30
N THR A 522 14.36 15.11 -0.64
CA THR A 522 14.57 16.54 -0.90
C THR A 522 14.26 17.38 0.33
N THR A 523 13.19 17.06 1.09
CA THR A 523 12.90 17.78 2.33
C THR A 523 13.98 17.60 3.39
N ALA A 524 14.54 16.39 3.55
CA ALA A 524 15.61 16.13 4.51
C ALA A 524 16.94 16.81 4.13
N ALA A 525 17.27 16.81 2.84
CA ALA A 525 18.44 17.53 2.32
C ALA A 525 18.29 19.04 2.51
N SER A 526 17.09 19.57 2.22
CA SER A 526 16.78 20.98 2.41
C SER A 526 16.77 21.38 3.89
N ALA A 527 16.36 20.47 4.79
CA ALA A 527 16.38 20.71 6.23
C ALA A 527 17.80 20.93 6.78
N ILE A 528 18.80 20.26 6.21
CA ILE A 528 20.21 20.43 6.60
C ILE A 528 20.73 21.81 6.20
N ASN A 529 20.34 22.31 5.03
CA ASN A 529 20.88 23.55 4.46
C ASN A 529 20.05 24.81 4.76
N GLY A 530 18.80 24.67 5.23
CA GLY A 530 17.89 25.81 5.41
C GLY A 530 17.37 26.39 4.08
N SER A 531 17.57 25.68 2.97
CA SER A 531 17.19 26.11 1.62
C SER A 531 16.89 24.89 0.74
N LEU A 532 16.12 25.09 -0.33
CA LEU A 532 15.84 24.04 -1.31
C LEU A 532 17.14 23.41 -1.80
N THR A 533 17.26 22.09 -1.64
CA THR A 533 18.48 21.35 -1.96
C THR A 533 18.20 20.02 -2.64
N ASP A 534 18.96 19.74 -3.71
CA ASP A 534 19.01 18.42 -4.34
C ASP A 534 19.53 17.34 -3.37
N PRO A 535 18.77 16.25 -3.14
CA PRO A 535 19.15 15.22 -2.19
C PRO A 535 20.32 14.33 -2.62
N VAL A 536 20.69 14.30 -3.90
CA VAL A 536 21.70 13.38 -4.45
C VAL A 536 23.04 13.49 -3.72
N ARG A 537 23.42 14.71 -3.29
CA ARG A 537 24.67 14.99 -2.55
C ARG A 537 24.78 14.29 -1.19
N TYR A 538 23.65 13.88 -0.62
CA TYR A 538 23.57 13.30 0.72
C TYR A 538 23.36 11.79 0.74
N LEU A 539 23.08 11.20 -0.43
CA LEU A 539 22.96 9.76 -0.61
C LEU A 539 24.36 9.15 -0.72
N LYS A 540 24.52 7.89 -0.30
CA LYS A 540 25.78 7.15 -0.44
C LYS A 540 25.85 6.45 -1.79
#